data_AF-A0A4Q1C467-F1
#
_entry.id   AF-A0A4Q1C467-F1
#
_cell.length_a   1.000
_cell.length_b   1.000
_cell.length_c   1.000
_cell.angle_alpha   90.00
_cell.angle_beta   90.00
_cell.angle_gamma   90.00
#
_symmetry.space_group_name_H-M   'P 1'
#
loop_
_entity.id
_entity.type
_entity.pdbx_description
1 polymer ?
#
loop_
_entity_poly.entity_id
_entity_poly.type
_entity_poly.pdbx_seq_one_letter_code
_entity_poly.pdbx_strand_id
1 'polypeptide(L)'
;MAFDPVLFRQLPVIQKIIADETWLESERRGCPVPPDDPVVKEHVCDIVLRIGASLREALTVELADAPQKVPFDDDHTPHAA
;
A
#
# COMPACT_ATOMS: atom_id res chain seq x y z
N MET A 1 -9.68 16.36 -0.93
CA MET A 1 -9.53 14.92 -0.61
C MET A 1 -8.17 14.73 0.01
N ALA A 2 -8.11 14.29 1.26
CA ALA A 2 -6.84 14.04 1.94
C ALA A 2 -6.19 12.79 1.33
N PHE A 3 -4.93 12.90 0.90
CA PHE A 3 -4.14 11.77 0.44
C PHE A 3 -3.73 10.93 1.65
N ASP A 4 -4.05 9.65 1.65
CA ASP A 4 -3.53 8.71 2.64
C ASP A 4 -2.22 8.11 2.11
N PRO A 5 -1.05 8.51 2.66
CA PRO A 5 0.25 7.99 2.20
C PRO A 5 0.42 6.49 2.44
N VAL A 6 -0.32 5.91 3.39
CA VAL A 6 -0.35 4.46 3.63
C VAL A 6 -0.99 3.75 2.45
N LEU A 7 -2.12 4.27 1.99
CA LEU A 7 -2.90 3.69 0.89
C LEU A 7 -2.12 3.71 -0.43
N PHE A 8 -1.35 4.77 -0.69
CA PHE A 8 -0.49 4.88 -1.87
C PHE A 8 0.63 3.84 -1.90
N ARG A 9 1.20 3.50 -0.73
CA ARG A 9 2.23 2.46 -0.62
C ARG A 9 1.64 1.04 -0.71
N GLN A 10 0.41 0.86 -0.25
CA GLN A 10 -0.26 -0.44 -0.27
C GLN A 10 -0.83 -0.80 -1.65
N LEU A 11 -1.22 0.20 -2.45
CA LEU A 11 -1.85 -0.02 -3.75
C LEU A 11 -1.04 -0.94 -4.69
N PRO A 12 0.29 -0.74 -4.88
CA PRO A 12 1.09 -1.61 -5.75
C PRO A 12 1.15 -3.05 -5.26
N VAL A 13 1.16 -3.25 -3.93
CA VAL A 13 1.16 -4.59 -3.33
C VAL A 13 -0.16 -5.29 -3.60
N ILE A 14 -1.28 -4.59 -3.42
CA ILE A 14 -2.62 -5.12 -3.72
C ILE A 14 -2.75 -5.46 -5.21
N GLN A 15 -2.25 -4.59 -6.09
CA GLN A 15 -2.24 -4.86 -7.55
C GLN A 15 -1.47 -6.13 -7.89
N LYS A 16 -0.33 -6.37 -7.23
CA LYS A 16 0.43 -7.60 -7.42
C LYS A 16 -0.35 -8.83 -6.93
N ILE A 17 -0.97 -8.76 -5.76
CA ILE A 17 -1.80 -9.85 -5.22
C ILE A 17 -2.93 -10.19 -6.21
N ILE A 18 -3.60 -9.18 -6.78
CA ILE A 18 -4.64 -9.39 -7.78
C ILE A 18 -4.10 -10.12 -9.02
N ALA A 19 -2.95 -9.70 -9.54
CA ALA A 19 -2.33 -10.32 -10.71
C ALA A 19 -1.95 -11.79 -10.44
N ASP A 20 -1.34 -12.05 -9.29
CA ASP A 20 -0.90 -13.38 -8.88
C ASP A 20 -2.10 -14.33 -8.68
N GLU A 21 -3.17 -13.88 -8.02
CA GLU A 21 -4.38 -14.68 -7.82
C GLU A 21 -5.18 -14.89 -9.12
N THR A 22 -5.21 -13.89 -10.00
CA THR A 22 -5.83 -14.03 -11.33
C THR A 22 -5.10 -15.09 -12.16
N TRP A 23 -3.76 -15.08 -12.12
CA TRP A 23 -2.95 -16.09 -12.78
C TRP A 23 -3.19 -17.48 -12.18
N LEU A 24 -3.14 -17.60 -10.85
CA LEU A 24 -3.33 -18.87 -10.15
C LEU A 24 -4.70 -19.49 -10.43
N GLU A 25 -5.76 -18.69 -10.41
CA GLU A 25 -7.11 -19.17 -10.71
C GLU A 25 -7.27 -19.54 -12.19
N SER A 26 -6.58 -18.83 -13.09
CA SER A 26 -6.55 -19.19 -14.51
C SER A 26 -5.90 -20.56 -14.72
N GLU A 27 -4.78 -20.83 -14.03
CA GLU A 27 -4.11 -22.14 -14.06
C GLU A 27 -5.00 -23.25 -13.50
N ARG A 28 -5.72 -22.98 -12.39
CA ARG A 28 -6.64 -23.97 -11.78
C ARG A 28 -7.80 -24.36 -12.68
N ARG A 29 -8.38 -23.40 -13.40
CA ARG A 29 -9.52 -23.65 -14.31
C ARG A 29 -9.08 -24.08 -15.70
N GLY A 30 -7.81 -23.89 -16.04
CA GLY A 30 -7.28 -24.15 -17.38
C GLY A 30 -7.78 -23.16 -18.43
N CYS A 31 -8.23 -21.96 -18.01
CA CYS A 31 -8.69 -20.90 -18.90
C CYS A 31 -8.43 -19.51 -18.31
N PRO A 32 -8.28 -18.46 -19.13
CA PRO A 32 -8.11 -17.10 -18.62
C PRO A 32 -9.32 -16.65 -17.79
N VAL A 33 -9.08 -16.14 -16.59
CA VAL A 33 -10.10 -15.51 -15.75
C VAL A 33 -9.90 -13.99 -15.66
N PRO A 34 -10.98 -13.20 -15.54
CA PRO A 34 -10.84 -11.77 -15.27
C PRO A 34 -10.44 -11.53 -13.82
N PRO A 35 -9.76 -10.41 -13.50
CA PRO A 35 -9.45 -10.03 -12.12
C PRO A 35 -10.71 -9.76 -11.29
N ASP A 36 -11.84 -9.51 -11.95
CA ASP A 36 -13.13 -9.32 -11.31
C ASP A 36 -13.86 -10.62 -10.95
N ASP A 37 -13.27 -11.78 -11.24
CA ASP A 37 -13.83 -13.09 -10.92
C ASP A 37 -14.12 -13.22 -9.41
N PRO A 38 -15.29 -13.74 -9.00
CA PRO A 38 -15.67 -13.79 -7.59
C PRO A 38 -14.70 -14.59 -6.71
N VAL A 39 -14.10 -15.66 -7.24
CA VAL A 39 -13.14 -16.48 -6.48
C VAL A 39 -11.83 -15.73 -6.30
N VAL A 40 -11.36 -15.05 -7.37
CA VAL A 40 -10.18 -14.18 -7.29
C VAL A 40 -10.41 -13.08 -6.25
N LYS A 41 -11.57 -12.40 -6.26
CA LYS A 41 -11.89 -11.37 -5.27
C LYS A 41 -11.90 -11.90 -3.85
N GLU A 42 -12.50 -13.05 -3.62
CA GLU A 42 -12.55 -13.68 -2.29
C GLU A 42 -11.15 -13.98 -1.77
N HIS A 43 -10.31 -14.64 -2.57
CA HIS A 43 -8.94 -14.95 -2.18
C HIS A 43 -8.07 -13.70 -1.97
N VAL A 44 -8.19 -12.71 -2.86
CA VAL A 44 -7.49 -11.42 -2.71
C VAL A 44 -7.90 -10.76 -1.38
N CYS A 45 -9.19 -10.72 -1.07
CA CYS A 45 -9.68 -10.18 0.20
C CYS A 45 -9.10 -10.93 1.40
N ASP A 46 -9.08 -12.27 1.37
CA ASP A 46 -8.51 -13.08 2.44
C ASP A 46 -7.01 -12.82 2.65
N ILE A 47 -6.25 -12.74 1.55
CA ILE A 47 -4.82 -12.43 1.59
C ILE A 47 -4.60 -11.03 2.16
N VAL A 48 -5.35 -10.03 1.68
CA VAL A 48 -5.24 -8.65 2.15
C VAL A 48 -5.66 -8.52 3.61
N LEU A 49 -6.68 -9.25 4.08
CA LEU A 49 -7.08 -9.25 5.48
C LEU A 49 -6.03 -9.92 6.37
N ARG A 50 -5.47 -11.04 5.92
CA ARG A 50 -4.44 -11.80 6.65
C ARG A 50 -3.12 -11.04 6.75
N ILE A 51 -2.66 -10.45 5.64
CA ILE A 51 -1.39 -9.72 5.59
C ILE A 51 -1.57 -8.26 6.02
N GLY A 52 -2.78 -7.70 5.92
CA GLY A 52 -3.07 -6.29 6.15
C GLY A 52 -2.68 -5.79 7.55
N ALA A 53 -2.76 -6.64 8.58
CA ALA A 53 -2.24 -6.31 9.90
C ALA A 53 -0.72 -6.12 9.87
N SER A 54 0.03 -7.11 9.37
CA SER A 54 1.48 -7.06 9.23
C SER A 54 1.96 -5.95 8.28
N LEU A 55 1.21 -5.67 7.20
CA LEU A 55 1.48 -4.59 6.25
C LEU A 55 1.37 -3.21 6.91
N ARG A 56 0.34 -3.01 7.75
CA ARG A 56 0.18 -1.75 8.52
C ARG A 56 1.23 -1.62 9.61
N GLU A 57 1.59 -2.70 10.29
CA GLU A 57 2.66 -2.69 11.31
C GLU A 57 4.02 -2.35 10.68
N ALA A 58 4.39 -3.02 9.59
CA ALA A 58 5.64 -2.75 8.87
C ALA A 58 5.71 -1.29 8.38
N LEU A 59 4.61 -0.76 7.82
CA LEU A 59 4.57 0.64 7.40
C LEU A 59 4.66 1.62 8.58
N THR A 60 4.08 1.29 9.73
CA THR A 60 4.16 2.13 10.93
C THR A 60 5.61 2.25 11.40
N VAL A 61 6.37 1.16 11.35
CA VAL A 61 7.81 1.13 11.66
C VAL A 61 8.59 1.96 10.64
N GLU A 62 8.35 1.78 9.33
CA GLU A 62 9.03 2.55 8.29
C GLU A 62 8.70 4.05 8.31
N LEU A 63 7.47 4.45 8.67
CA LEU A 63 7.11 5.85 8.85
C LEU A 63 7.75 6.46 10.10
N ALA A 64 7.96 5.68 11.15
CA ALA A 64 8.68 6.13 12.35
C ALA A 64 10.18 6.38 12.06
N ASP A 65 10.75 5.64 11.10
CA ASP A 65 12.16 5.73 10.71
C ASP A 65 12.41 6.72 9.55
N ALA A 66 11.35 7.27 8.96
CA ALA A 66 11.48 8.26 7.89
C ALA A 66 11.96 9.61 8.45
N PRO A 67 13.00 10.25 7.88
CA PRO A 67 13.46 11.55 8.34
C PRO A 67 12.34 12.58 8.23
N GLN A 68 11.87 13.08 9.37
CA GLN A 68 10.93 14.19 9.40
C GLN A 68 11.59 15.41 8.75
N LYS A 69 11.00 15.91 7.66
CA LYS A 69 11.30 17.27 7.19
C LYS A 69 10.78 18.22 8.26
N VAL A 70 11.66 18.59 9.19
CA VAL A 70 11.45 19.74 10.07
C VAL A 70 11.31 20.97 9.14
N PRO A 71 10.22 21.75 9.23
CA PRO A 71 10.20 23.07 8.63
C PRO A 71 11.31 23.86 9.29
N PHE A 72 12.36 24.18 8.56
CA PHE A 72 13.31 25.20 9.00
C PHE A 72 12.57 26.53 8.93
N ASP A 73 12.21 27.08 10.09
CA ASP A 73 11.84 28.50 10.22
C ASP A 73 13.09 29.33 9.92
N ASP A 74 13.29 29.64 8.64
CA ASP A 74 14.19 30.70 8.21
C ASP A 74 13.47 32.05 8.44
N ASP A 75 13.40 32.48 9.70
CA ASP A 75 13.18 33.89 10.01
C ASP A 75 14.26 34.38 10.98
N HIS A 76 15.48 34.46 10.44
CA HIS A 76 16.54 35.29 11.00
C HIS A 76 16.65 36.58 10.18
N THR A 77 15.73 37.50 10.45
CA THR A 77 15.93 38.91 10.12
C THR A 77 16.93 39.51 11.12
N PRO A 78 18.12 39.98 10.71
CA PRO A 78 19.03 40.64 11.63
C PRO A 78 18.49 42.04 11.98
N HIS A 79 18.30 42.30 13.27
CA HIS A 79 18.05 43.66 13.77
C HIS A 79 19.27 44.54 13.43
N ALA A 80 19.08 45.48 12.50
CA ALA A 80 20.04 46.56 12.26
C ALA A 80 20.03 47.52 13.46
N ALA A 81 21.25 47.87 13.90
CA ALA A 81 21.56 48.77 15.00
C ALA A 81 21.31 50.25 14.67
#